data_AF-A0A800CKA2-F1
#
_entry.id   AF-A0A800CKA2-F1
#
_cell.length_a   1.000
_cell.length_b   1.000
_cell.length_c   1.000
_cell.angle_alpha   90.00
_cell.angle_beta   90.00
_cell.angle_gamma   90.00
#
_symmetry.space_group_name_H-M   'P 1'
#
loop_
_entity.id
_entity.type
_entity.pdbx_description
1 polymer ?
#
loop_
_entity_poly.entity_id
_entity_poly.type
_entity_poly.pdbx_seq_one_letter_code
_entity_poly.pdbx_strand_id
1 'polypeptide(L)'
;MRIKQLFDLVKVGIIAYICMMLGWGPLVVSSYAKITMKPTDKPVKVITIKKGDTLWHLAGKYLADPRRWPEFKKYNDYTNPDLIYPGEKMQVPIEVAKEIKSELERELAKLRESYEKLSVQFVQASEELNLLRKSLNELKAQNRGIRSALRTNRRKIDQVRRSTSNLERKIASSEKRMEEMHKSMTQTRQASVSQIVELANASKKLEEKISSLEEAMNSRMAEIASKAEELARLREEMESTSKRVSTIEKAVSELDAKIKRAEWPYEKPSKNKKILAFLAAIVGAAAWATLSSR
;
A
#
# COMPACT_ATOMS: atom_id res chain seq x y z
N MET A 1 15.02 -157.29 61.77
CA MET A 1 16.35 -156.63 61.66
C MET A 1 16.53 -155.93 60.31
N ARG A 2 15.59 -155.07 59.86
CA ARG A 2 15.70 -154.32 58.58
C ARG A 2 15.29 -152.84 58.64
N ILE A 3 14.82 -152.33 59.78
CA ILE A 3 14.31 -150.93 59.90
C ILE A 3 15.41 -149.95 60.38
N LYS A 4 16.38 -150.41 61.19
CA LYS A 4 17.46 -149.54 61.69
C LYS A 4 18.42 -149.06 60.59
N GLN A 5 18.75 -149.90 59.60
CA GLN A 5 19.67 -149.50 58.52
C GLN A 5 19.09 -148.48 57.54
N LEU A 6 17.76 -148.37 57.44
CA LEU A 6 17.12 -147.38 56.55
C LEU A 6 17.21 -145.96 57.12
N PHE A 7 17.12 -145.82 58.46
CA PHE A 7 17.19 -144.52 59.13
C PHE A 7 18.60 -143.91 59.10
N ASP A 8 19.64 -144.73 59.14
CA ASP A 8 21.02 -144.23 59.09
C ASP A 8 21.39 -143.70 57.68
N LEU A 9 20.84 -144.30 56.63
CA LEU A 9 21.05 -143.84 55.25
C LEU A 9 20.37 -142.48 54.97
N VAL A 10 19.16 -142.26 55.51
CA VAL A 10 18.45 -140.98 55.38
C VAL A 10 19.17 -139.86 56.12
N LYS A 11 19.74 -140.14 57.31
CA LYS A 11 20.52 -139.14 58.07
C LYS A 11 21.77 -138.70 57.33
N VAL A 12 22.50 -139.62 56.70
CA VAL A 12 23.70 -139.27 55.91
C VAL A 12 23.32 -138.44 54.67
N GLY A 13 22.19 -138.74 54.02
CA GLY A 13 21.69 -137.96 52.88
C GLY A 13 21.30 -136.52 53.25
N ILE A 14 20.65 -136.32 54.39
CA ILE A 14 20.24 -134.98 54.86
C ILE A 14 21.46 -134.13 55.24
N ILE A 15 22.46 -134.73 55.90
CA ILE A 15 23.70 -134.01 56.27
C ILE A 15 24.48 -133.60 55.02
N ALA A 16 24.57 -134.48 54.01
CA ALA A 16 25.21 -134.15 52.74
C ALA A 16 24.49 -133.01 51.99
N TYR A 17 23.15 -132.99 52.02
CA TYR A 17 22.35 -131.92 51.41
C TYR A 17 22.53 -130.56 52.11
N ILE A 18 22.59 -130.55 53.44
CA ILE A 18 22.84 -129.32 54.21
C ILE A 18 24.26 -128.79 53.97
N CYS A 19 25.26 -129.68 53.85
CA CYS A 19 26.63 -129.28 53.51
C CYS A 19 26.77 -128.74 52.08
N MET A 20 25.97 -129.21 51.13
CA MET A 20 25.94 -128.65 49.76
C MET A 20 25.24 -127.29 49.67
N MET A 21 24.26 -126.99 50.52
CA MET A 21 23.52 -125.72 50.50
C MET A 21 24.24 -124.55 51.22
N LEU A 22 25.11 -124.82 52.18
CA LEU A 22 25.82 -123.77 52.93
C LEU A 22 27.09 -123.25 52.25
N GLY A 23 27.59 -123.92 51.20
CA GLY A 23 28.84 -123.56 50.54
C GLY A 23 28.74 -122.50 49.43
N TRP A 24 27.54 -122.16 48.94
CA TRP A 24 27.34 -121.32 47.74
C TRP A 24 26.32 -120.20 47.97
N GLY A 25 26.53 -119.37 48.98
CA GLY A 25 25.86 -118.06 49.08
C GLY A 25 26.66 -116.99 48.32
N PRO A 26 26.07 -116.20 47.41
CA PRO A 26 26.81 -115.16 46.69
C PRO A 26 27.09 -113.94 47.58
N LEU A 27 28.38 -113.65 47.80
CA LEU A 27 28.88 -112.39 48.34
C LEU A 27 28.69 -111.28 47.29
N VAL A 28 27.74 -110.38 47.51
CA VAL A 28 27.67 -109.10 46.80
C VAL A 28 28.35 -108.04 47.66
N VAL A 29 29.59 -107.69 47.34
CA VAL A 29 30.28 -106.54 47.94
C VAL A 29 29.85 -105.28 47.18
N SER A 30 28.95 -104.49 47.76
CA SER A 30 28.56 -103.18 47.24
C SER A 30 29.69 -102.16 47.49
N SER A 31 30.30 -101.66 46.41
CA SER A 31 31.33 -100.62 46.48
C SER A 31 30.68 -99.24 46.60
N TYR A 32 30.54 -98.72 47.82
CA TYR A 32 30.06 -97.36 48.04
C TYR A 32 31.17 -96.35 47.71
N ALA A 33 30.91 -95.43 46.76
CA ALA A 33 31.83 -94.32 46.51
C ALA A 33 31.81 -93.38 47.71
N LYS A 34 33.00 -93.05 48.24
CA LYS A 34 33.19 -92.19 49.40
C LYS A 34 34.04 -90.98 49.04
N ILE A 35 33.63 -89.81 49.52
CA ILE A 35 34.44 -88.58 49.44
C ILE A 35 35.27 -88.43 50.72
N THR A 36 36.58 -88.20 50.56
CA THR A 36 37.47 -87.88 51.67
C THR A 36 38.05 -86.48 51.49
N MET A 37 38.02 -85.67 52.55
CA MET A 37 38.53 -84.29 52.49
C MET A 37 40.04 -84.30 52.71
N LYS A 38 40.80 -83.59 51.86
CA LYS A 38 42.25 -83.47 52.00
C LYS A 38 42.58 -82.36 52.99
N PRO A 39 43.61 -82.51 53.84
CA PRO A 39 44.15 -81.39 54.60
C PRO A 39 44.67 -80.33 53.63
N THR A 40 44.29 -79.07 53.86
CA THR A 40 44.71 -77.96 53.00
C THR A 40 44.89 -76.70 53.82
N ASP A 41 45.96 -75.95 53.54
CA ASP A 41 46.22 -74.64 54.17
C ASP A 41 45.41 -73.50 53.53
N LYS A 42 44.71 -73.78 52.42
CA LYS A 42 43.91 -72.79 51.70
C LYS A 42 42.54 -72.62 52.34
N PRO A 43 41.95 -71.41 52.31
CA PRO A 43 40.63 -71.17 52.87
C PRO A 43 39.56 -71.94 52.08
N VAL A 44 39.04 -73.00 52.69
CA VAL A 44 38.00 -73.87 52.14
C VAL A 44 36.76 -73.88 53.03
N LYS A 45 35.59 -74.04 52.41
CA LYS A 45 34.31 -74.20 53.09
C LYS A 45 33.86 -75.65 52.95
N VAL A 46 33.49 -76.28 54.06
CA VAL A 46 32.87 -77.60 54.01
C VAL A 46 31.39 -77.44 53.71
N ILE A 47 30.92 -78.10 52.66
CA ILE A 47 29.51 -78.15 52.25
C ILE A 47 28.98 -79.58 52.33
N THR A 48 27.69 -79.72 52.62
CA THR A 48 26.99 -81.00 52.56
C THR A 48 26.26 -81.11 51.23
N ILE A 49 26.51 -82.17 50.49
CA ILE A 49 25.89 -82.46 49.20
C ILE A 49 24.41 -82.77 49.41
N LYS A 50 23.53 -82.14 48.63
CA LYS A 50 22.09 -82.35 48.67
C LYS A 50 21.63 -83.24 47.52
N LYS A 51 20.45 -83.83 47.65
CA LYS A 51 19.84 -84.64 46.59
C LYS A 51 19.64 -83.78 45.33
N GLY A 52 20.22 -84.21 44.21
CA GLY A 52 20.18 -83.51 42.92
C GLY A 52 21.42 -82.65 42.62
N ASP A 53 22.36 -82.50 43.57
CA ASP A 53 23.64 -81.84 43.30
C ASP A 53 24.52 -82.73 42.41
N THR A 54 25.21 -82.11 41.46
CA THR A 54 26.27 -82.72 40.65
C THR A 54 27.55 -81.92 40.85
N LEU A 55 28.72 -82.55 40.64
CA LEU A 55 29.99 -81.80 40.69
C LEU A 55 30.00 -80.62 39.70
N TRP A 56 29.32 -80.77 38.56
CA TRP A 56 29.12 -79.71 37.56
C TRP A 56 28.30 -78.53 38.11
N HIS A 57 27.16 -78.80 38.76
CA HIS A 57 26.33 -77.75 39.35
C HIS A 57 27.03 -77.06 40.52
N LEU A 58 27.70 -77.83 41.38
CA LEU A 58 28.49 -77.30 42.49
C LEU A 58 29.67 -76.44 41.99
N ALA A 59 30.30 -76.82 40.89
CA ALA A 59 31.36 -76.03 40.25
C ALA A 59 30.82 -74.72 39.69
N GLY A 60 29.68 -74.74 38.99
CA GLY A 60 29.02 -73.50 38.55
C GLY A 60 28.69 -72.56 39.71
N LYS A 61 28.32 -73.12 40.86
CA LYS A 61 27.94 -72.34 42.05
C LYS A 61 29.13 -71.75 42.83
N TYR A 62 30.21 -72.50 43.00
CA TYR A 62 31.33 -72.11 43.87
C TYR A 62 32.60 -71.69 43.10
N LEU A 63 32.72 -72.07 41.83
CA LEU A 63 33.85 -71.74 40.95
C LEU A 63 33.45 -70.86 39.75
N ALA A 64 32.20 -70.39 39.68
CA ALA A 64 31.51 -69.69 38.58
C ALA A 64 31.42 -70.42 37.23
N ASP A 65 32.36 -71.33 36.95
CA ASP A 65 32.38 -72.11 35.72
C ASP A 65 32.15 -73.60 36.04
N PRO A 66 31.04 -74.19 35.57
CA PRO A 66 30.76 -75.61 35.71
C PRO A 66 31.86 -76.54 35.19
N ARG A 67 32.65 -76.10 34.20
CA ARG A 67 33.76 -76.88 33.63
C ARG A 67 34.94 -77.02 34.58
N ARG A 68 35.01 -76.18 35.62
CA ARG A 68 36.10 -76.18 36.62
C ARG A 68 35.87 -77.19 37.76
N TRP A 69 34.87 -78.06 37.67
CA TRP A 69 34.64 -79.12 38.66
C TRP A 69 35.87 -79.98 39.00
N PRO A 70 36.85 -80.27 38.09
CA PRO A 70 38.04 -81.04 38.45
C PRO A 70 38.90 -80.35 39.51
N GLU A 71 38.74 -79.03 39.70
CA GLU A 71 39.46 -78.30 40.75
C GLU A 71 39.07 -78.75 42.16
N PHE A 72 37.87 -79.32 42.36
CA PHE A 72 37.49 -79.89 43.66
C PHE A 72 38.37 -81.09 44.05
N LYS A 73 39.00 -81.80 43.09
CA LYS A 73 39.95 -82.89 43.35
C LYS A 73 41.23 -82.44 44.06
N LYS A 74 41.53 -81.14 44.04
CA LYS A 74 42.66 -80.54 44.76
C LYS A 74 42.40 -80.51 46.27
N TYR A 75 41.13 -80.51 46.69
CA TYR A 75 40.69 -80.37 48.08
C TYR A 75 39.98 -81.61 48.61
N ASN A 76 39.53 -82.50 47.73
CA ASN A 76 38.84 -83.73 48.07
C ASN A 76 39.40 -84.88 47.26
N ASP A 77 39.35 -86.07 47.82
CA ASP A 77 39.57 -87.31 47.12
C ASP A 77 38.23 -88.00 46.86
N TYR A 78 38.07 -88.52 45.66
CA TYR A 78 36.84 -89.17 45.21
C TYR A 78 37.15 -90.60 44.83
N THR A 79 36.42 -91.55 45.41
CA THR A 79 36.48 -92.96 44.99
C THR A 79 36.04 -93.10 43.53
N ASN A 80 34.97 -92.40 43.15
CA ASN A 80 34.58 -92.20 41.76
C ASN A 80 34.00 -90.78 41.62
N PRO A 81 34.59 -89.87 40.82
CA PRO A 81 34.09 -88.51 40.65
C PRO A 81 32.68 -88.42 40.05
N ASP A 82 32.23 -89.43 39.30
CA ASP A 82 30.90 -89.45 38.69
C ASP A 82 29.79 -89.88 39.68
N LEU A 83 30.18 -90.37 40.86
CA LEU A 83 29.28 -90.86 41.90
C LEU A 83 29.49 -90.06 43.19
N ILE A 84 28.62 -89.08 43.44
CA ILE A 84 28.54 -88.34 44.70
C ILE A 84 27.17 -88.53 45.34
N TYR A 85 27.14 -88.69 46.66
CA TYR A 85 25.89 -89.02 47.36
C TYR A 85 25.39 -87.88 48.28
N PRO A 86 24.06 -87.73 48.41
CA PRO A 86 23.48 -86.78 49.36
C PRO A 86 23.88 -87.10 50.80
N GLY A 87 24.24 -86.08 51.57
CA GLY A 87 24.71 -86.21 52.95
C GLY A 87 26.22 -86.29 53.09
N GLU A 88 26.97 -86.53 52.00
CA GLU A 88 28.43 -86.46 52.01
C GLU A 88 28.92 -85.02 52.16
N LYS A 89 30.09 -84.85 52.79
CA LYS A 89 30.71 -83.55 53.02
C LYS A 89 31.92 -83.37 52.12
N MET A 90 32.04 -82.19 51.53
CA MET A 90 33.08 -81.85 50.56
C MET A 90 33.61 -80.44 50.84
N GLN A 91 34.92 -80.23 50.67
CA GLN A 91 35.56 -78.92 50.74
C GLN A 91 35.47 -78.19 49.40
N VAL A 92 35.09 -76.92 49.42
CA VAL A 92 35.09 -76.04 48.25
C VAL A 92 35.95 -74.79 48.50
N PRO A 93 36.65 -74.25 47.48
CA PRO A 93 37.46 -73.03 47.63
C PRO A 93 36.61 -71.80 47.94
N ILE A 94 37.02 -70.98 48.92
CA ILE A 94 36.33 -69.72 49.26
C ILE A 94 36.86 -68.54 48.43
N GLU A 95 38.16 -68.54 48.10
CA GLU A 95 38.83 -67.42 47.42
C GLU A 95 38.18 -67.06 46.08
N VAL A 96 37.81 -68.09 45.30
CA VAL A 96 37.17 -67.91 43.98
C VAL A 96 35.80 -67.23 44.12
N ALA A 97 35.00 -67.61 45.11
CA ALA A 97 33.70 -66.99 45.38
C ALA A 97 33.83 -65.52 45.83
N LYS A 98 34.91 -65.17 46.54
CA LYS A 98 35.20 -63.81 46.96
C LYS A 98 35.62 -62.93 45.78
N GLU A 99 36.45 -63.46 44.88
CA GLU A 99 36.89 -62.78 43.65
C GLU A 99 35.71 -62.48 42.73
N ILE A 100 34.85 -63.48 42.46
CA ILE A 100 33.62 -63.32 41.66
C ILE A 100 32.71 -62.24 42.24
N LYS A 101 32.49 -62.26 43.57
CA LYS A 101 31.67 -61.26 44.25
C LYS A 101 32.27 -59.86 44.09
N SER A 102 33.59 -59.72 44.25
CA SER A 102 34.27 -58.43 44.11
C SER A 102 34.22 -57.89 42.68
N GLU A 103 34.31 -58.75 41.67
CA GLU A 103 34.21 -58.35 40.27
C GLU A 103 32.77 -57.94 39.91
N LEU A 104 31.79 -58.71 40.38
CA LEU A 104 30.37 -58.36 40.23
C LEU A 104 30.04 -57.02 40.90
N GLU A 105 30.57 -56.75 42.08
CA GLU A 105 30.42 -55.47 42.78
C GLU A 105 31.06 -54.31 42.00
N ARG A 106 32.21 -54.52 41.34
CA ARG A 106 32.84 -53.54 40.45
C ARG A 106 32.00 -53.27 39.20
N GLU A 107 31.47 -54.31 38.56
CA GLU A 107 30.59 -54.15 37.39
C GLU A 107 29.30 -53.42 37.76
N LEU A 108 28.68 -53.78 38.90
CA LEU A 108 27.52 -53.07 39.44
C LEU A 108 27.84 -51.60 39.74
N ALA A 109 29.02 -51.30 40.26
CA ALA A 109 29.46 -49.93 40.51
C ALA A 109 29.63 -49.15 39.20
N LYS A 110 30.30 -49.71 38.19
CA LYS A 110 30.43 -49.10 36.85
C LYS A 110 29.07 -48.86 36.20
N LEU A 111 28.16 -49.84 36.31
CA LEU A 111 26.82 -49.73 35.74
C LEU A 111 25.99 -48.65 36.45
N ARG A 112 26.07 -48.55 37.78
CA ARG A 112 25.43 -47.48 38.55
C ARG A 112 25.97 -46.11 38.16
N GLU A 113 27.28 -45.97 38.02
CA GLU A 113 27.90 -44.72 37.58
C GLU A 113 27.44 -44.32 36.17
N SER A 114 27.36 -45.29 35.25
CA SER A 114 26.83 -45.05 33.91
C SER A 114 25.35 -44.66 33.94
N TYR A 115 24.55 -45.30 34.80
CA TYR A 115 23.13 -44.97 34.94
C TYR A 115 22.93 -43.57 35.51
N GLU A 116 23.74 -43.18 36.51
CA GLU A 116 23.68 -41.85 37.12
C GLU A 116 24.11 -40.75 36.14
N LYS A 117 25.16 -40.99 35.35
CA LYS A 117 25.55 -40.05 34.27
C LYS A 117 24.43 -39.87 33.26
N LEU A 118 23.79 -40.96 32.85
CA LEU A 118 22.69 -40.92 31.90
C LEU A 118 21.43 -40.26 32.47
N SER A 119 21.13 -40.48 33.75
CA SER A 119 19.97 -39.87 34.43
C SER A 119 20.12 -38.35 34.51
N VAL A 120 21.31 -37.86 34.87
CA VAL A 120 21.61 -36.42 34.91
C VAL A 120 21.49 -35.79 33.52
N GLN A 121 22.05 -36.44 32.49
CA GLN A 121 21.91 -35.96 31.11
C GLN A 121 20.45 -35.89 30.65
N PHE A 122 19.63 -36.88 31.03
CA PHE A 122 18.21 -36.87 30.69
C PHE A 122 17.45 -35.72 31.36
N VAL A 123 17.74 -35.43 32.63
CA VAL A 123 17.15 -34.30 33.34
C VAL A 123 17.55 -32.97 32.68
N GLN A 124 18.83 -32.79 32.37
CA GLN A 124 19.32 -31.59 31.68
C GLN A 124 18.66 -31.40 30.31
N ALA A 125 18.60 -32.46 29.50
CA ALA A 125 17.95 -32.40 28.18
C ALA A 125 16.45 -32.09 28.28
N SER A 126 15.76 -32.64 29.29
CA SER A 126 14.35 -32.33 29.56
C SER A 126 14.15 -30.86 29.93
N GLU A 127 15.07 -30.26 30.69
CA GLU A 127 15.01 -28.86 31.06
C GLU A 127 15.26 -27.93 29.87
N GLU A 128 16.24 -28.24 29.03
CA GLU A 128 16.48 -27.55 27.76
C GLU A 128 15.25 -27.61 26.83
N LEU A 129 14.61 -28.78 26.71
CA LEU A 129 13.37 -28.94 25.93
C LEU A 129 12.23 -28.08 26.50
N ASN A 130 12.13 -27.96 27.82
CA ASN A 130 11.13 -27.10 28.45
C ASN A 130 11.38 -25.61 28.17
N LEU A 131 12.65 -25.17 28.18
CA LEU A 131 13.01 -23.79 27.82
C LEU A 131 12.71 -23.51 26.35
N LEU A 132 13.11 -24.40 25.44
CA LEU A 132 12.81 -24.28 24.01
C LEU A 132 11.30 -24.21 23.76
N ARG A 133 10.51 -25.02 24.47
CA ARG A 133 9.04 -24.99 24.39
C ARG A 133 8.47 -23.65 24.83
N LYS A 134 9.01 -23.04 25.89
CA LYS A 134 8.60 -21.70 26.34
C LYS A 134 8.90 -20.66 25.26
N SER A 135 10.14 -20.59 24.75
CA SER A 135 10.52 -19.66 23.68
C SER A 135 9.67 -19.84 22.42
N LEU A 136 9.36 -21.08 22.03
CA LEU A 136 8.50 -21.36 20.89
C LEU A 136 7.08 -20.80 21.09
N ASN A 137 6.52 -20.92 22.29
CA ASN A 137 5.18 -20.39 22.59
C ASN A 137 5.16 -18.86 22.56
N GLU A 138 6.24 -18.23 23.01
CA GLU A 138 6.44 -16.79 23.01
C GLU A 138 6.55 -16.24 21.58
N LEU A 139 7.38 -16.88 20.74
CA LEU A 139 7.46 -16.59 19.31
C LEU A 139 6.11 -16.79 18.59
N LYS A 140 5.36 -17.85 18.94
CA LYS A 140 4.01 -18.05 18.42
C LYS A 140 3.06 -16.93 18.83
N ALA A 141 3.17 -16.42 20.07
CA ALA A 141 2.37 -15.29 20.54
C ALA A 141 2.72 -13.99 19.81
N GLN A 142 4.02 -13.69 19.67
CA GLN A 142 4.50 -12.56 18.87
C GLN A 142 3.99 -12.63 17.42
N ASN A 143 4.08 -13.81 16.78
CA ASN A 143 3.57 -14.01 15.43
C ASN A 143 2.04 -13.86 15.32
N ARG A 144 1.27 -14.13 16.38
CA ARG A 144 -0.17 -13.80 16.40
C ARG A 144 -0.38 -12.28 16.47
N GLY A 145 0.40 -11.57 17.31
CA GLY A 145 0.36 -10.10 17.41
C GLY A 145 0.76 -9.40 16.12
N ILE A 146 1.83 -9.84 15.46
CA ILE A 146 2.26 -9.32 14.15
C ILE A 146 1.15 -9.51 13.12
N ARG A 147 0.53 -10.69 13.07
CA ARG A 147 -0.58 -10.96 12.13
C ARG A 147 -1.80 -10.07 12.39
N SER A 148 -2.15 -9.78 13.64
CA SER A 148 -3.26 -8.87 13.95
C SER A 148 -2.93 -7.43 13.56
N ALA A 149 -1.71 -6.96 13.84
CA ALA A 149 -1.23 -5.65 13.43
C ALA A 149 -1.24 -5.48 11.90
N LEU A 150 -0.75 -6.49 11.16
CA LEU A 150 -0.81 -6.53 9.69
C LEU A 150 -2.25 -6.44 9.15
N ARG A 151 -3.21 -7.15 9.76
CA ARG A 151 -4.63 -7.04 9.38
C ARG A 151 -5.18 -5.64 9.59
N THR A 152 -4.86 -5.00 10.72
CA THR A 152 -5.28 -3.63 11.02
C THR A 152 -4.66 -2.63 10.04
N ASN A 153 -3.36 -2.75 9.76
CA ASN A 153 -2.70 -1.90 8.78
C ASN A 153 -3.27 -2.08 7.38
N ARG A 154 -3.59 -3.32 6.98
CA ARG A 154 -4.28 -3.58 5.71
C ARG A 154 -5.62 -2.84 5.61
N ARG A 155 -6.43 -2.85 6.68
CA ARG A 155 -7.69 -2.08 6.73
C ARG A 155 -7.46 -0.58 6.59
N LYS A 156 -6.43 -0.03 7.25
CA LYS A 156 -6.05 1.38 7.13
C LYS A 156 -5.63 1.72 5.69
N ILE A 157 -4.85 0.87 5.04
CA ILE A 157 -4.45 1.02 3.63
C ILE A 157 -5.69 1.01 2.73
N ASP A 158 -6.62 0.09 2.93
CA ASP A 158 -7.87 0.03 2.16
C ASP A 158 -8.73 1.28 2.35
N GLN A 159 -8.78 1.81 3.58
CA GLN A 159 -9.49 3.07 3.87
C GLN A 159 -8.84 4.25 3.15
N VAL A 160 -7.52 4.39 3.23
CA VAL A 160 -6.78 5.44 2.51
C VAL A 160 -7.03 5.33 1.01
N ARG A 161 -6.93 4.12 0.44
CA ARG A 161 -7.19 3.87 -0.99
C ARG A 161 -8.59 4.32 -1.42
N ARG A 162 -9.63 4.03 -0.62
CA ARG A 162 -11.00 4.50 -0.89
C ARG A 162 -11.11 6.02 -0.85
N SER A 163 -10.48 6.66 0.15
CA SER A 163 -10.45 8.12 0.24
C SER A 163 -9.73 8.76 -0.95
N THR A 164 -8.58 8.22 -1.37
CA THR A 164 -7.86 8.67 -2.56
C THR A 164 -8.71 8.56 -3.81
N SER A 165 -9.37 7.41 -4.04
CA SER A 165 -10.27 7.23 -5.18
C SER A 165 -11.46 8.21 -5.16
N ASN A 166 -11.98 8.55 -3.97
CA ASN A 166 -13.02 9.58 -3.85
C ASN A 166 -12.49 10.98 -4.20
N LEU A 167 -11.27 11.31 -3.79
CA LEU A 167 -10.63 12.58 -4.12
C LEU A 167 -10.31 12.68 -5.62
N GLU A 168 -9.79 11.62 -6.24
CA GLU A 168 -9.56 11.56 -7.69
C GLU A 168 -10.84 11.83 -8.48
N ARG A 169 -11.97 11.24 -8.09
CA ARG A 169 -13.27 11.53 -8.71
C ARG A 169 -13.70 12.99 -8.54
N LYS A 170 -13.45 13.59 -7.38
CA LYS A 170 -13.74 15.01 -7.12
C LYS A 170 -12.86 15.91 -7.98
N ILE A 171 -11.56 15.63 -8.05
CA ILE A 171 -10.60 16.36 -8.88
C ILE A 171 -11.05 16.30 -10.35
N ALA A 172 -11.32 15.11 -10.88
CA ALA A 172 -11.78 14.95 -12.26
C ALA A 172 -13.09 15.73 -12.54
N SER A 173 -14.04 15.73 -11.60
CA SER A 173 -15.27 16.51 -11.75
C SER A 173 -15.04 18.02 -11.70
N SER A 174 -14.06 18.46 -10.90
CA SER A 174 -13.69 19.87 -10.79
C SER A 174 -12.90 20.35 -12.01
N GLU A 175 -12.02 19.52 -12.56
CA GLU A 175 -11.31 19.78 -13.82
C GLU A 175 -12.30 19.94 -14.97
N LYS A 176 -13.32 19.07 -15.06
CA LYS A 176 -14.37 19.21 -16.07
C LYS A 176 -15.13 20.54 -15.93
N ARG A 177 -15.46 20.96 -14.72
CA ARG A 177 -16.12 22.26 -14.47
C ARG A 177 -15.22 23.43 -14.83
N MET A 178 -13.93 23.34 -14.53
CA MET A 178 -12.95 24.37 -14.90
C MET A 178 -12.80 24.46 -16.42
N GLU A 179 -12.78 23.34 -17.14
CA GLU A 179 -12.74 23.31 -18.60
C GLU A 179 -14.00 23.93 -19.22
N GLU A 180 -15.19 23.56 -18.72
CA GLU A 180 -16.47 24.16 -19.15
C GLU A 180 -16.52 25.67 -18.88
N MET A 181 -16.07 26.10 -17.70
CA MET A 181 -15.97 27.51 -17.33
C MET A 181 -14.95 28.26 -18.20
N HIS A 182 -13.81 27.66 -18.51
CA HIS A 182 -12.79 28.27 -19.37
C HIS A 182 -13.33 28.47 -20.79
N LYS A 183 -14.06 27.49 -21.33
CA LYS A 183 -14.74 27.61 -22.63
C LYS A 183 -15.77 28.73 -22.63
N SER A 184 -16.65 28.79 -21.63
CA SER A 184 -17.68 29.85 -21.56
C SER A 184 -17.07 31.24 -21.34
N MET A 185 -15.99 31.34 -20.54
CA MET A 185 -15.23 32.58 -20.39
C MET A 185 -14.57 33.01 -21.70
N THR A 186 -13.95 32.09 -22.43
CA THR A 186 -13.30 32.39 -23.71
C THR A 186 -14.32 32.86 -24.74
N GLN A 187 -15.49 32.22 -24.81
CA GLN A 187 -16.59 32.64 -25.68
C GLN A 187 -17.13 34.02 -25.30
N THR A 188 -17.40 34.26 -24.01
CA THR A 188 -17.84 35.57 -23.52
C THR A 188 -16.81 36.65 -23.85
N ARG A 189 -15.51 36.37 -23.59
CA ARG A 189 -14.42 37.29 -23.92
C ARG A 189 -14.38 37.60 -25.41
N GLN A 190 -14.49 36.59 -26.27
CA GLN A 190 -14.49 36.76 -27.73
C GLN A 190 -15.69 37.60 -28.19
N ALA A 191 -16.89 37.34 -27.65
CA ALA A 191 -18.08 38.13 -27.93
C ALA A 191 -17.92 39.59 -27.50
N SER A 192 -17.42 39.85 -26.28
CA SER A 192 -17.16 41.21 -25.80
C SER A 192 -16.10 41.93 -26.64
N VAL A 193 -15.02 41.25 -27.04
CA VAL A 193 -14.01 41.84 -27.93
C VAL A 193 -14.61 42.18 -29.29
N SER A 194 -15.44 41.31 -29.87
CA SER A 194 -16.15 41.60 -31.13
C SER A 194 -17.01 42.85 -31.02
N GLN A 195 -17.78 42.98 -29.92
CA GLN A 195 -18.61 44.16 -29.66
C GLN A 195 -17.76 45.43 -29.51
N ILE A 196 -16.63 45.36 -28.81
CA ILE A 196 -15.71 46.52 -28.67
C ILE A 196 -15.18 46.95 -30.05
N VAL A 197 -14.80 46.00 -30.90
CA VAL A 197 -14.31 46.29 -32.26
C VAL A 197 -15.39 46.94 -33.11
N GLU A 198 -16.64 46.45 -33.04
CA GLU A 198 -17.77 47.06 -33.75
C GLU A 198 -18.03 48.50 -33.27
N LEU A 199 -18.03 48.73 -31.95
CA LEU A 199 -18.18 50.06 -31.37
C LEU A 199 -17.04 51.01 -31.75
N ALA A 200 -15.79 50.53 -31.77
CA ALA A 200 -14.64 51.32 -32.19
C ALA A 200 -14.76 51.75 -33.67
N ASN A 201 -15.18 50.84 -34.55
CA ASN A 201 -15.42 51.15 -35.96
C ASN A 201 -16.57 52.17 -36.12
N ALA A 202 -17.64 52.03 -35.34
CA ALA A 202 -18.74 53.00 -35.35
C ALA A 202 -18.28 54.39 -34.86
N SER A 203 -17.46 54.46 -33.80
CA SER A 203 -16.88 55.71 -33.30
C SER A 203 -16.02 56.38 -34.37
N LYS A 204 -15.14 55.63 -35.03
CA LYS A 204 -14.32 56.14 -36.13
C LYS A 204 -15.17 56.74 -37.26
N LYS A 205 -16.25 56.06 -37.64
CA LYS A 205 -17.19 56.56 -38.66
C LYS A 205 -17.91 57.84 -38.21
N LEU A 206 -18.19 57.99 -36.92
CA LEU A 206 -18.76 59.22 -36.37
C LEU A 206 -17.73 60.36 -36.38
N GLU A 207 -16.48 60.09 -36.03
CA GLU A 207 -15.38 61.06 -36.11
C GLU A 207 -15.18 61.58 -37.53
N GLU A 208 -15.17 60.70 -38.54
CA GLU A 208 -15.12 61.07 -39.96
C GLU A 208 -16.29 61.98 -40.35
N LYS A 209 -17.51 61.67 -39.89
CA LYS A 209 -18.69 62.51 -40.14
C LYS A 209 -18.57 63.88 -39.48
N ILE A 210 -18.12 63.94 -38.23
CA ILE A 210 -17.91 65.19 -37.51
C ILE A 210 -16.91 66.06 -38.27
N SER A 211 -15.79 65.49 -38.70
CA SER A 211 -14.79 66.20 -39.52
C SER A 211 -15.39 66.75 -40.82
N SER A 212 -16.18 65.95 -41.54
CA SER A 212 -16.85 66.42 -42.77
C SER A 212 -17.88 67.54 -42.51
N LEU A 213 -18.56 67.50 -41.37
CA LEU A 213 -19.52 68.53 -40.98
C LEU A 213 -18.81 69.81 -40.55
N GLU A 214 -17.69 69.72 -39.86
CA GLU A 214 -16.84 70.86 -39.50
C GLU A 214 -16.31 71.57 -40.75
N GLU A 215 -15.83 70.82 -41.75
CA GLU A 215 -15.42 71.38 -43.05
C GLU A 215 -16.58 72.10 -43.75
N ALA A 216 -17.75 71.46 -43.81
CA ALA A 216 -18.95 72.06 -44.42
C ALA A 216 -19.40 73.33 -43.66
N MET A 217 -19.33 73.33 -42.34
CA MET A 217 -19.66 74.48 -41.51
C MET A 217 -18.67 75.62 -41.75
N ASN A 218 -17.37 75.35 -41.80
CA ASN A 218 -16.35 76.35 -42.08
C ASN A 218 -16.53 76.97 -43.48
N SER A 219 -16.84 76.16 -44.50
CA SER A 219 -17.19 76.65 -45.83
C SER A 219 -18.40 77.58 -45.81
N ARG A 220 -19.48 77.17 -45.12
CA ARG A 220 -20.68 78.02 -44.99
C ARG A 220 -20.42 79.30 -44.21
N MET A 221 -19.59 79.27 -43.17
CA MET A 221 -19.19 80.47 -42.45
C MET A 221 -18.41 81.44 -43.33
N ALA A 222 -17.53 80.93 -44.19
CA ALA A 222 -16.81 81.76 -45.18
C ALA A 222 -17.77 82.40 -46.19
N GLU A 223 -18.76 81.66 -46.69
CA GLU A 223 -19.81 82.21 -47.56
C GLU A 223 -20.64 83.29 -46.86
N ILE A 224 -21.02 83.07 -45.60
CA ILE A 224 -21.75 84.07 -44.80
C ILE A 224 -20.91 85.32 -44.61
N ALA A 225 -19.61 85.18 -44.34
CA ALA A 225 -18.70 86.31 -44.20
C ALA A 225 -18.60 87.12 -45.50
N SER A 226 -18.43 86.44 -46.65
CA SER A 226 -18.43 87.08 -47.97
C SER A 226 -19.73 87.85 -48.23
N LYS A 227 -20.88 87.23 -47.95
CA LYS A 227 -22.19 87.88 -48.10
C LYS A 227 -22.38 89.06 -47.14
N ALA A 228 -21.86 88.96 -45.91
CA ALA A 228 -21.90 90.07 -44.96
C ALA A 228 -21.08 91.27 -45.46
N GLU A 229 -19.93 91.02 -46.10
CA GLU A 229 -19.12 92.06 -46.73
C GLU A 229 -19.86 92.70 -47.94
N GLU A 230 -20.48 91.88 -48.80
CA GLU A 230 -21.31 92.37 -49.91
C GLU A 230 -22.46 93.26 -49.39
N LEU A 231 -23.17 92.83 -48.34
CA LEU A 231 -24.23 93.62 -47.71
C LEU A 231 -23.70 94.92 -47.10
N ALA A 232 -22.50 94.91 -46.51
CA ALA A 232 -21.87 96.12 -45.99
C ALA A 232 -21.57 97.13 -47.10
N ARG A 233 -21.03 96.67 -48.24
CA ARG A 233 -20.79 97.52 -49.44
C ARG A 233 -22.10 98.07 -49.99
N LEU A 234 -23.12 97.24 -50.15
CA LEU A 234 -24.44 97.68 -50.61
C LEU A 234 -25.08 98.71 -49.67
N ARG A 235 -24.89 98.56 -48.35
CA ARG A 235 -25.36 99.54 -47.37
C ARG A 235 -24.66 100.88 -47.51
N GLU A 236 -23.36 100.89 -47.75
CA GLU A 236 -22.57 102.11 -48.02
C GLU A 236 -23.02 102.79 -49.32
N GLU A 237 -23.27 102.02 -50.38
CA GLU A 237 -23.85 102.52 -51.63
C GLU A 237 -25.27 103.09 -51.42
N MET A 238 -26.11 102.43 -50.63
CA MET A 238 -27.45 102.91 -50.29
C MET A 238 -27.38 104.22 -49.49
N GLU A 239 -26.43 104.35 -48.56
CA GLU A 239 -26.22 105.59 -47.81
C GLU A 239 -25.74 106.74 -48.72
N SER A 240 -24.82 106.44 -49.64
CA SER A 240 -24.34 107.39 -50.65
C SER A 240 -25.47 107.85 -51.59
N THR A 241 -26.27 106.92 -52.09
CA THR A 241 -27.42 107.23 -52.95
C THR A 241 -28.50 108.00 -52.19
N SER A 242 -28.79 107.65 -50.93
CA SER A 242 -29.67 108.41 -50.05
C SER A 242 -29.19 109.86 -49.88
N LYS A 243 -27.89 110.07 -49.63
CA LYS A 243 -27.29 111.43 -49.58
C LYS A 243 -27.49 112.19 -50.89
N ARG A 244 -27.28 111.54 -52.04
CA ARG A 244 -27.54 112.13 -53.37
C ARG A 244 -29.01 112.50 -53.55
N VAL A 245 -29.93 111.62 -53.18
CA VAL A 245 -31.38 111.88 -53.23
C VAL A 245 -31.74 113.09 -52.38
N SER A 246 -31.25 113.19 -51.14
CA SER A 246 -31.50 114.35 -50.28
C SER A 246 -30.98 115.67 -50.87
N THR A 247 -29.86 115.61 -51.61
CA THR A 247 -29.30 116.78 -52.30
C THR A 247 -30.17 117.18 -53.49
N ILE A 248 -30.68 116.19 -54.23
CA ILE A 248 -31.62 116.42 -55.33
C ILE A 248 -32.94 116.96 -54.78
N GLU A 249 -33.48 116.43 -53.70
CA GLU A 249 -34.70 116.94 -53.05
C GLU A 249 -34.53 118.40 -52.63
N LYS A 250 -33.38 118.75 -52.04
CA LYS A 250 -33.02 120.15 -51.77
C LYS A 250 -32.98 120.99 -53.06
N ALA A 251 -32.32 120.53 -54.12
CA ALA A 251 -32.28 121.23 -55.40
C ALA A 251 -33.67 121.39 -56.04
N VAL A 252 -34.53 120.38 -55.95
CA VAL A 252 -35.92 120.41 -56.43
C VAL A 252 -36.76 121.39 -55.61
N SER A 253 -36.63 121.40 -54.28
CA SER A 253 -37.32 122.40 -53.44
C SER A 253 -36.85 123.84 -53.71
N GLU A 254 -35.56 124.04 -53.98
CA GLU A 254 -35.05 125.34 -54.44
C GLU A 254 -35.60 125.73 -55.82
N LEU A 255 -35.70 124.77 -56.74
CA LEU A 255 -36.33 124.97 -58.05
C LEU A 255 -37.82 125.28 -57.92
N ASP A 256 -38.56 124.57 -57.07
CA ASP A 256 -39.97 124.84 -56.78
C ASP A 256 -40.17 126.24 -56.20
N ALA A 257 -39.27 126.67 -55.30
CA ALA A 257 -39.24 128.04 -54.78
C ALA A 257 -38.86 129.09 -55.85
N LYS A 258 -38.08 128.73 -56.88
CA LYS A 258 -37.82 129.60 -58.05
C LYS A 258 -39.03 129.65 -58.99
N ILE A 259 -39.72 128.54 -59.20
CA ILE A 259 -40.95 128.45 -60.01
C ILE A 259 -42.06 129.30 -59.38
N LYS A 260 -42.28 129.20 -58.06
CA LYS A 260 -43.24 130.05 -57.33
C LYS A 260 -42.92 131.54 -57.38
N ARG A 261 -41.65 131.92 -57.57
CA ARG A 261 -41.24 133.32 -57.80
C ARG A 261 -41.41 133.78 -59.25
N ALA A 262 -41.50 132.85 -60.20
CA ALA A 262 -41.69 133.11 -61.62
C ALA A 262 -43.17 133.05 -62.07
N GLU A 263 -44.09 132.75 -61.15
CA GLU A 263 -45.52 132.75 -61.39
C GLU A 263 -46.07 134.19 -61.45
N TRP A 264 -46.20 134.73 -62.67
CA TRP A 264 -46.84 136.02 -62.95
C TRP A 264 -48.37 135.94 -62.78
N PRO A 265 -49.04 137.00 -62.31
CA PRO A 265 -50.50 136.99 -62.16
C PRO A 265 -51.17 137.07 -63.54
N TYR A 266 -51.93 136.04 -63.92
CA TYR A 266 -52.61 136.01 -65.21
C TYR A 266 -53.84 136.93 -65.21
N GLU A 267 -53.74 138.07 -65.89
CA GLU A 267 -54.81 139.06 -66.08
C GLU A 267 -55.58 138.79 -67.40
N LYS A 268 -56.91 138.78 -67.36
CA LYS A 268 -57.81 138.36 -68.48
C LYS A 268 -57.84 139.42 -69.61
N PRO A 269 -57.48 139.10 -70.88
CA PRO A 269 -57.40 140.12 -71.94
C PRO A 269 -58.75 140.53 -72.56
N SER A 270 -58.92 141.84 -72.82
CA SER A 270 -60.12 142.47 -73.41
C SER A 270 -60.29 142.21 -74.92
N LYS A 271 -61.54 142.33 -75.42
CA LYS A 271 -61.97 141.96 -76.78
C LYS A 271 -61.05 142.46 -77.91
N ASN A 272 -60.51 143.67 -77.80
CA ASN A 272 -59.70 144.26 -78.87
C ASN A 272 -58.31 143.60 -78.98
N LYS A 273 -57.75 143.09 -77.88
CA LYS A 273 -56.49 142.30 -77.89
C LYS A 273 -56.69 140.88 -78.43
N LYS A 274 -57.88 140.30 -78.24
CA LYS A 274 -58.24 139.00 -78.84
C LYS A 274 -58.35 139.08 -80.36
N ILE A 275 -58.94 140.16 -80.89
CA ILE A 275 -59.05 140.39 -82.33
C ILE A 275 -57.66 140.56 -82.96
N LEU A 276 -56.75 141.27 -82.30
CA LEU A 276 -55.36 141.42 -82.77
C LEU A 276 -54.59 140.10 -82.78
N ALA A 277 -54.75 139.27 -81.74
CA ALA A 277 -54.12 137.95 -81.67
C ALA A 277 -54.71 136.98 -82.71
N PHE A 278 -56.02 137.08 -83.01
CA PHE A 278 -56.67 136.27 -84.04
C PHE A 278 -56.20 136.67 -85.45
N LEU A 279 -56.05 137.97 -85.72
CA LEU A 279 -55.50 138.45 -87.00
C LEU A 279 -54.01 138.10 -87.15
N ALA A 280 -53.21 138.19 -86.08
CA ALA A 280 -51.81 137.76 -86.09
C ALA A 280 -51.68 136.23 -86.30
N ALA A 281 -52.57 135.43 -85.72
CA ALA A 281 -52.61 133.97 -85.94
C ALA A 281 -53.02 133.61 -87.38
N ILE A 282 -53.94 134.35 -88.01
CA ILE A 282 -54.33 134.14 -89.41
C ILE A 282 -53.17 134.54 -90.35
N VAL A 283 -52.49 135.66 -90.09
CA VAL A 283 -51.33 136.10 -90.88
C VAL A 283 -50.14 135.14 -90.70
N GLY A 284 -49.91 134.64 -89.48
CA GLY A 284 -48.90 133.63 -89.21
C GLY A 284 -49.19 132.27 -89.84
N ALA A 285 -50.45 131.81 -89.82
CA ALA A 285 -50.87 130.57 -90.48
C ALA A 285 -50.79 130.68 -92.01
N ALA A 286 -51.12 131.83 -92.59
CA ALA A 286 -50.96 132.07 -94.02
C ALA A 286 -49.48 132.15 -94.44
N ALA A 287 -48.61 132.73 -93.62
CA ALA A 287 -47.16 132.77 -93.86
C ALA A 287 -46.47 131.42 -93.66
N TRP A 288 -46.97 130.57 -92.76
CA TRP A 288 -46.43 129.21 -92.55
C TRP A 288 -46.89 128.24 -93.64
N ALA A 289 -48.13 128.38 -94.13
CA ALA A 289 -48.65 127.56 -95.22
C ALA A 289 -48.00 127.86 -96.57
N THR A 290 -47.47 129.07 -96.80
CA THR A 290 -46.69 129.38 -98.01
C THR A 290 -45.23 128.94 -97.97
N LEU A 291 -44.72 128.51 -96.80
CA LEU A 291 -43.30 128.18 -96.61
C LEU A 291 -42.99 126.70 -96.32
N SER A 292 -43.98 125.86 -95.99
CA SER A 292 -43.74 124.45 -95.58
C SER A 292 -44.38 123.36 -96.45
N SER A 293 -44.94 123.72 -97.61
CA SER A 293 -45.26 122.80 -98.70
C SER A 293 -44.73 123.33 -100.03
N ARG A 294 -43.40 123.41 -100.08
CA ARG A 294 -42.61 122.40 -100.78
C ARG A 294 -42.12 121.36 -99.78
#